data_AF-A0A7V0NGY9-F1
#
_entry.id   AF-A0A7V0NGY9-F1
#
_cell.length_a   1.000
_cell.length_b   1.000
_cell.length_c   1.000
_cell.angle_alpha   90.00
_cell.angle_beta   90.00
_cell.angle_gamma   90.00
#
_symmetry.space_group_name_H-M   'P 1'
#
loop_
_entity.id
_entity.type
_entity.pdbx_description
1 polymer ?
#
loop_
_entity_poly.entity_id
_entity_poly.type
_entity_poly.pdbx_seq_one_letter_code
_entity_poly.pdbx_strand_id
1 'polypeptide(L)' 'MHDVAIAIIFFLLGAAVGSFTNVLIWRLPRGESILFPGSHCPKCGAKIKFYDNIPIVSYIVLG' A
#
# COMPACT_ATOMS: atom_id res chain seq x y z
N MET A 1 -15.31 -23.69 7.79
CA MET A 1 -15.65 -22.28 8.11
C MET A 1 -14.48 -21.56 8.79
N HIS A 2 -13.86 -22.18 9.80
CA HIS A 2 -12.64 -21.63 10.44
C HIS A 2 -11.45 -21.51 9.47
N ASP A 3 -11.25 -22.47 8.56
CA ASP A 3 -10.11 -22.46 7.63
C ASP A 3 -10.15 -21.28 6.66
N VAL A 4 -11.35 -20.95 6.18
CA VAL A 4 -11.58 -19.81 5.27
C VAL A 4 -11.33 -18.49 6.01
N ALA A 5 -11.80 -18.36 7.26
CA ALA A 5 -11.55 -17.17 8.06
C ALA A 5 -10.04 -16.97 8.31
N ILE A 6 -9.32 -18.03 8.63
CA ILE A 6 -7.86 -18.00 8.80
C ILE A 6 -7.18 -17.55 7.50
N ALA A 7 -7.56 -18.13 6.35
CA ALA A 7 -7.00 -17.76 5.06
C ALA A 7 -7.22 -16.28 4.73
N ILE A 8 -8.43 -15.75 4.97
CA ILE A 8 -8.75 -14.33 4.75
C ILE A 8 -7.87 -13.43 5.63
N ILE A 9 -7.68 -13.78 6.90
CA ILE A 9 -6.84 -12.99 7.82
C ILE A 9 -5.39 -12.95 7.32
N PHE A 10 -4.81 -14.09 6.96
CA PHE A 10 -3.44 -14.13 6.44
C PHE A 10 -3.30 -13.39 5.11
N PHE A 11 -4.31 -13.47 4.25
CA PHE A 11 -4.33 -12.72 3.00
C PHE A 11 -4.32 -11.20 3.22
N LEU A 12 -5.22 -10.70 4.09
CA LEU A 12 -5.29 -9.27 4.41
C LEU A 12 -4.01 -8.78 5.09
N LEU A 13 -3.46 -9.57 6.02
CA LEU A 13 -2.23 -9.23 6.71
C LEU A 13 -1.03 -9.24 5.76
N GLY A 14 -0.93 -10.25 4.90
CA GLY A 14 0.10 -10.33 3.86
C GLY A 14 0.02 -9.16 2.87
N ALA A 15 -1.19 -8.79 2.44
CA ALA A 15 -1.41 -7.63 1.57
C ALA A 15 -0.99 -6.31 2.25
N ALA A 16 -1.34 -6.13 3.53
CA ALA A 16 -0.95 -4.95 4.31
C ALA A 16 0.58 -4.86 4.49
N VAL A 17 1.23 -5.97 4.86
CA VAL A 17 2.69 -6.05 5.01
C VAL A 17 3.38 -5.78 3.68
N GLY A 18 2.99 -6.45 2.60
CA GLY A 18 3.57 -6.24 1.27
C GLY A 18 3.41 -4.79 0.79
N SER A 19 2.24 -4.19 0.99
CA SER A 19 1.99 -2.78 0.68
C SER A 19 2.91 -1.84 1.45
N PHE A 20 3.11 -2.08 2.75
CA PHE A 20 3.98 -1.24 3.56
C PHE A 20 5.46 -1.41 3.20
N THR A 21 5.91 -2.65 2.98
CA THR A 21 7.28 -2.94 2.53
C THR A 21 7.60 -2.23 1.21
N ASN A 22 6.63 -2.11 0.29
CA ASN A 22 6.82 -1.34 -0.94
C ASN A 22 7.12 0.14 -0.68
N VAL A 23 6.47 0.75 0.32
CA VAL A 23 6.78 2.13 0.76
C VAL A 23 8.21 2.20 1.30
N LEU A 24 8.64 1.22 2.09
CA LEU A 24 9.99 1.17 2.66
C LEU A 24 11.07 1.04 1.58
N ILE A 25 10.89 0.12 0.63
CA ILE A 25 11.82 -0.09 -0.50
C ILE A 25 11.99 1.20 -1.30
N TRP A 26 10.91 1.97 -1.49
CA TRP A 26 10.96 3.25 -2.18
C TRP A 26 11.65 4.33 -1.34
N ARG A 27 11.22 4.53 -0.08
CA ARG A 27 11.59 5.71 0.72
C ARG A 27 12.93 5.60 1.46
N LEU A 28 13.26 4.42 2.02
CA LEU A 28 14.45 4.25 2.87
C LEU A 28 15.77 4.54 2.15
N PRO A 29 16.01 4.03 0.92
CA PRO A 29 17.27 4.30 0.22
C PRO A 29 17.46 5.78 -0.16
N ARG A 30 16.39 6.57 -0.14
CA ARG A 30 16.40 8.00 -0.46
C ARG A 30 16.36 8.91 0.75
N GLY A 31 16.36 8.34 1.96
CA GLY A 31 16.23 9.11 3.20
C GLY A 31 14.89 9.86 3.30
N GLU A 32 13.87 9.44 2.55
CA GLU A 32 12.54 10.04 2.62
C GLU A 32 11.82 9.61 3.89
N SER A 33 11.10 10.55 4.52
CA SER A 33 10.25 10.26 5.68
C SER A 33 9.13 9.27 5.30
N ILE A 34 8.89 8.26 6.13
CA ILE A 34 7.83 7.25 5.90
C ILE A 34 6.45 7.79 6.30
N LEU A 35 6.41 8.74 7.26
CA LEU A 35 5.19 9.24 7.88
C LEU A 35 4.62 10.48 7.18
N PHE A 36 5.48 11.44 6.82
CA PHE A 36 5.05 12.73 6.26
C PHE A 36 6.09 13.30 5.28
N PRO A 37 5.69 13.78 4.10
CA PRO A 37 4.32 13.81 3.56
C PRO A 37 3.81 12.41 3.18
N GLY A 38 2.48 12.26 3.11
CA GLY A 38 1.83 11.00 2.70
C GLY A 38 2.15 10.57 1.26
N SER A 39 1.47 9.52 0.77
CA SER A 39 1.62 9.07 -0.63
C SER A 39 1.33 10.21 -1.61
N HIS A 40 2.21 10.37 -2.60
CA HIS A 40 2.13 11.42 -3.60
C HIS A 40 2.70 10.92 -4.93
N CYS A 41 2.23 11.50 -6.03
CA CYS A 41 2.72 11.16 -7.37
C CYS A 41 4.16 11.66 -7.54
N PRO A 42 5.13 10.81 -7.92
CA PRO A 42 6.52 11.23 -8.09
C PRO A 42 6.74 12.15 -9.30
N LYS A 43 5.80 12.19 -10.26
CA LYS A 43 5.88 13.07 -11.44
C LYS A 43 5.33 14.48 -11.21
N CYS A 44 4.18 14.59 -10.56
CA CYS A 44 3.46 15.87 -10.43
C CYS A 44 3.29 16.36 -8.99
N GLY A 45 3.65 15.56 -7.98
CA GLY A 45 3.55 15.92 -6.57
C GLY A 45 2.14 15.92 -5.98
N ALA A 46 1.10 15.58 -6.77
CA ALA A 46 -0.27 15.51 -6.27
C ALA A 46 -0.40 14.45 -5.16
N LYS A 47 -1.14 14.77 -4.10
CA LYS A 47 -1.44 13.82 -3.02
C LYS A 47 -2.31 12.68 -3.54
N ILE A 48 -1.93 11.46 -3.21
CA ILE A 48 -2.71 10.25 -3.53
C ILE A 48 -3.68 10.01 -2.37
N LYS A 49 -4.95 9.74 -2.69
CA LYS A 49 -5.96 9.47 -1.67
C LYS A 49 -5.67 8.10 -1.05
N PHE A 50 -5.99 7.93 0.24
CA PHE A 50 -5.63 6.69 0.94
C PHE A 50 -6.25 5.44 0.27
N TYR A 51 -7.47 5.53 -0.24
CA TYR A 51 -8.16 4.43 -0.91
C TYR A 51 -7.55 4.07 -2.27
N ASP A 52 -6.91 5.01 -2.95
CA ASP A 52 -6.18 4.74 -4.20
C ASP A 52 -4.90 3.92 -3.92
N ASN A 53 -4.48 3.80 -2.66
CA ASN A 53 -3.36 2.92 -2.26
C ASN A 53 -3.81 1.50 -1.87
N ILE A 54 -5.10 1.12 -2.00
CA ILE A 54 -5.56 -0.24 -1.72
C ILE A 54 -5.18 -1.13 -2.91
N PRO A 55 -4.15 -1.99 -2.81
CA PRO A 55 -3.45 -2.51 -3.98
C PRO A 55 -4.36 -3.20 -5.00
N ILE A 56 -5.24 -4.09 -4.52
CA ILE A 56 -6.10 -4.91 -5.39
C ILE A 56 -7.28 -4.10 -5.92
N VAL A 57 -7.93 -3.32 -5.06
CA VAL A 57 -9.11 -2.54 -5.42
C VAL A 57 -8.72 -1.44 -6.41
N SER A 58 -7.66 -0.70 -6.13
CA SER A 58 -7.17 0.37 -7.00
C SER A 58 -6.72 -0.16 -8.35
N TYR A 59 -6.05 -1.32 -8.40
CA TYR A 59 -5.63 -1.90 -9.67
C TYR A 59 -6.82 -2.29 -10.56
N ILE A 60 -7.91 -2.80 -9.97
CA ILE A 60 -9.12 -3.16 -10.72
C ILE A 60 -9.89 -1.91 -11.19
N VAL A 61 -9.97 -0.88 -10.35
CA VAL A 61 -10.79 0.33 -10.62
C VAL A 61 -10.07 1.35 -11.51
N LEU A 62 -8.75 1.48 -11.37
CA LEU A 62 -7.92 2.44 -12.12
C LEU A 62 -7.19 1.82 -13.32
N GLY A 63 -7.29 0.49 -13.48
CA GLY A 63 -6.62 -0.30 -14.52
C GLY A 63 -7.07 0.02 -15.94
#